data_AF-A0A8H4UGZ3-F1
#
_entry.id   AF-A0A8H4UGZ3-F1
#
_cell.length_a   1.000
_cell.length_b   1.000
_cell.length_c   1.000
_cell.angle_alpha   90.00
_cell.angle_beta   90.00
_cell.angle_gamma   90.00
#
_symmetry.space_group_name_H-M   'P 1'
#
loop_
_entity.id
_entity.type
_entity.pdbx_description
1 polymer ?
#
loop_
_entity_poly.entity_id
_entity_poly.type
_entity_poly.pdbx_seq_one_letter_code
_entity_poly.pdbx_strand_id
1 'polypeptide(L)' 'MASALFFLDLKGKALLARNYRGDIPMSAVEKFPILLSEAEEESSAVPPCFSHEGIN' A
#
# COMPACT_ATOMS: atom_id res chain seq x y z
N MET A 1 14.49 5.02 2.79
CA MET A 1 14.10 4.57 4.15
C MET A 1 12.59 4.55 4.21
N ALA A 2 11.99 3.48 4.74
CA ALA A 2 10.53 3.35 4.85
C ALA A 2 9.98 4.19 6.01
N SER A 3 8.79 4.79 5.81
CA SER A 3 8.02 5.46 6.87
C SER A 3 7.26 4.44 7.72
N ALA A 4 6.58 3.51 7.05
CA ALA A 4 5.87 2.41 7.68
C ALA A 4 6.01 1.12 6.85
N LEU A 5 5.84 -0.02 7.50
CA LEU A 5 5.76 -1.35 6.87
C LEU A 5 4.48 -2.03 7.28
N PHE A 6 3.83 -2.70 6.33
CA PHE A 6 2.59 -3.43 6.53
C PHE A 6 2.70 -4.83 5.91
N PHE A 7 2.20 -5.83 6.64
CA PHE A 7 1.93 -7.17 6.12
C PHE A 7 0.42 -7.28 5.97
N LEU A 8 -0.07 -7.47 4.75
CA LEU A 8 -1.49 -7.58 4.45
C LEU A 8 -1.90 -9.03 4.22
N ASP A 9 -3.16 -9.36 4.51
CA ASP A 9 -3.78 -10.58 4.01
C ASP A 9 -4.25 -10.41 2.55
N LEU A 10 -4.82 -11.47 1.97
CA LEU A 10 -5.34 -11.46 0.59
C LEU A 10 -6.53 -10.51 0.38
N LYS A 11 -7.14 -9.99 1.45
CA LYS A 11 -8.23 -9.01 1.40
C LYS A 11 -7.73 -7.58 1.62
N GLY A 12 -6.41 -7.38 1.76
CA GLY A 12 -5.81 -6.08 2.01
C GLY A 12 -5.86 -5.63 3.47
N LYS A 13 -6.25 -6.50 4.42
CA LYS A 13 -6.27 -6.16 5.84
C LYS A 13 -4.88 -6.30 6.45
N ALA A 14 -4.45 -5.32 7.22
CA ALA A 14 -3.17 -5.38 7.94
C ALA A 14 -3.17 -6.46 9.04
N LEU A 15 -2.25 -7.41 8.93
CA LEU A 15 -1.94 -8.44 9.93
C LEU A 15 -0.88 -7.97 10.91
N LEU A 16 0.13 -7.26 10.41
CA LEU A 16 1.21 -6.66 11.18
C LEU A 16 1.56 -5.31 10.55
N ALA A 17 1.79 -4.30 11.39
CA ALA A 17 2.21 -2.99 10.93
C ALA A 17 3.26 -2.41 11.86
N ARG A 18 4.22 -1.67 11.30
CA ARG A 18 5.22 -0.93 12.05
C ARG A 18 5.36 0.47 11.48
N ASN A 19 5.13 1.47 12.31
CA ASN A 19 5.43 2.86 12.00
C ASN A 19 6.83 3.21 12.53
N TYR A 20 7.70 3.75 11.68
CA TYR A 20 9.06 4.15 12.03
C TYR A 20 9.21 5.66 12.20
N ARG A 21 8.36 6.46 11.55
CA ARG A 21 8.58 7.92 11.41
C ARG A 21 7.40 8.78 11.87
N GLY A 22 6.17 8.29 11.79
CA GLY A 22 4.98 9.06 12.14
C GLY A 22 4.61 10.16 11.15
N ASP A 23 5.26 10.22 9.98
CA ASP A 23 5.10 11.23 8.94
C ASP A 23 4.02 10.90 7.90
N ILE A 24 3.44 9.69 7.95
CA ILE A 24 2.36 9.24 7.06
C ILE A 24 1.21 8.67 7.90
N PRO A 25 -0.07 9.00 7.59
CA PRO A 25 -1.22 8.37 8.24
C PRO A 25 -1.23 6.86 8.02
N MET A 26 -1.41 6.08 9.08
CA MET A 26 -1.46 4.60 8.96
C MET A 26 -2.64 4.10 8.12
N SER A 27 -3.69 4.91 7.97
CA SER A 27 -4.85 4.63 7.11
C SER A 27 -4.54 4.71 5.61
N ALA A 28 -3.38 5.26 5.21
CA ALA A 28 -2.99 5.31 3.79
C ALA A 28 -2.93 3.93 3.14
N VAL A 29 -2.60 2.88 3.93
CA VAL A 29 -2.57 1.49 3.46
C VAL A 29 -3.92 1.00 2.93
N GLU A 30 -5.04 1.57 3.38
CA GLU A 30 -6.39 1.18 2.93
C GLU A 30 -6.63 1.46 1.45
N LYS A 31 -5.79 2.31 0.82
CA LYS A 31 -5.83 2.57 -0.63
C LYS A 31 -5.10 1.53 -1.46
N PHE A 32 -4.12 0.83 -0.90
CA PHE A 32 -3.30 -0.13 -1.63
C PHE A 32 -4.10 -1.23 -2.35
N PRO A 33 -5.12 -1.88 -1.73
CA PRO A 33 -5.88 -2.93 -2.41
C PRO A 33 -6.66 -2.42 -3.63
N ILE A 34 -7.13 -1.17 -3.57
CA ILE A 34 -7.87 -0.54 -4.68
C ILE A 34 -6.90 -0.28 -5.84
N LEU A 35 -5.75 0.35 -5.55
CA LEU A 35 -4.72 0.65 -6.55
C LEU A 35 -4.17 -0.62 -7.23
N LEU A 36 -3.99 -1.69 -6.44
CA LEU A 36 -3.54 -2.98 -6.95
C LEU A 36 -4.59 -3.58 -7.91
N SER A 37 -5.85 -3.59 -7.52
CA SER A 37 -6.95 -4.10 -8.36
C SER A 37 -7.07 -3.32 -9.67
N GLU A 38 -6.99 -1.99 -9.62
CA GLU A 38 -7.03 -1.13 -10.80
C GLU A 38 -5.86 -1.43 -11.76
N ALA A 39 -4.66 -1.65 -11.24
CA ALA A 39 -3.50 -2.00 -12.07
C ALA A 39 -3.57 -3.41 -12.65
N GLU A 40 -4.14 -4.37 -11.92
CA GLU A 40 -4.40 -5.73 -12.42
C GLU A 40 -5.42 -5.74 -13.55
N GLU A 41 -6.41 -4.83 -13.52
CA GLU A 41 -7.38 -4.65 -14.59
C GLU A 41 -6.78 -4.01 -15.84
N GLU A 42 -5.83 -3.07 -15.68
CA GLU A 42 -5.20 -2.36 -16.81
C GLU A 42 -4.14 -3.20 -17.52
N SER A 43 -3.37 -4.02 -16.79
CA SER A 43 -2.21 -4.72 -17.33
C SER A 43 -1.97 -6.07 -16.65
N SER A 44 -1.57 -7.06 -17.45
CA SER A 44 -1.05 -8.33 -16.93
C SER A 44 0.28 -8.20 -16.18
N ALA A 45 0.97 -7.07 -16.33
CA ALA A 45 2.22 -6.76 -15.64
C ALA A 45 2.02 -5.56 -14.71
N VAL A 46 1.73 -5.87 -13.44
CA VAL A 46 1.54 -4.88 -12.37
C VAL A 46 2.90 -4.36 -11.87
N PRO A 47 3.10 -3.04 -11.76
CA PRO A 47 4.34 -2.50 -11.23
C PRO A 47 4.48 -2.78 -9.71
N PRO A 48 5.72 -2.94 -9.20
CA PRO A 48 5.95 -3.20 -7.79
C PRO A 48 5.78 -1.97 -6.88
N CYS A 49 5.58 -0.79 -7.46
CA CYS A 49 5.47 0.48 -6.74
C CYS A 49 4.25 1.26 -7.24
N PHE A 50 3.50 1.84 -6.31
CA PHE A 50 2.33 2.67 -6.59
C PHE A 50 2.56 4.06 -6.00
N SER A 51 1.84 5.06 -6.47
CA SER A 51 1.88 6.40 -5.89
C SER A 51 0.46 6.94 -5.72
N HIS A 52 0.13 7.43 -4.53
CA HIS A 52 -1.16 8.05 -4.23
C HIS A 52 -0.97 9.20 -3.25
N GLU A 53 -1.41 10.41 -3.63
CA GLU A 53 -1.32 11.62 -2.80
C GLU A 53 0.10 11.90 -2.25
N GLY A 54 1.13 11.61 -3.05
CA GLY A 54 2.54 11.81 -2.66
C GLY A 54 3.12 10.72 -1.76
N ILE A 55 2.39 9.63 -1.53
CA ILE A 55 2.83 8.43 -0.82
C ILE A 55 3.16 7.35 -1.85
N ASN A 56 4.34 6.73 -1.72
CA ASN A 56 4.81 5.63 -2.54
C ASN A 56 4.79 4.29 -1.78
#